data_AF-A0A7V9DDJ9-F1
#
_entry.id   AF-A0A7V9DDJ9-F1
#
_cell.length_a   1.000
_cell.length_b   1.000
_cell.length_c   1.000
_cell.angle_alpha   90.00
_cell.angle_beta   90.00
_cell.angle_gamma   90.00
#
_symmetry.space_group_name_H-M   'P 1'
#
loop_
_entity.id
_entity.type
_entity.pdbx_description
1 polymer ?
#
loop_
_entity_poly.entity_id
_entity_poly.type
_entity_poly.pdbx_seq_one_letter_code
_entity_poly.pdbx_strand_id
1 'polypeptide(L)'
;MQCPSRITKDCIFLWKGLSALTDSPEAFQPGDVVSWNLDNRGTTHIGIVSNKWNAAAERYLIIHNIGSGARLEDRLFEWKISGHYRYF
;
A
#
# COMPACT_ATOMS: atom_id res chain seq x y z
N MET A 1 21.60 -33.50 -8.03
CA MET A 1 22.20 -32.30 -8.67
C MET A 1 22.24 -31.20 -7.62
N GLN A 2 23.42 -30.63 -7.46
CA GLN A 2 23.85 -29.79 -6.35
C GLN A 2 23.06 -28.47 -6.28
N CYS A 3 22.63 -28.08 -5.08
CA CYS A 3 22.29 -26.70 -4.76
C CYS A 3 23.59 -25.87 -4.79
N PRO A 4 23.68 -24.75 -5.54
CA PRO A 4 24.88 -23.94 -5.52
C PRO A 4 24.95 -23.13 -4.23
N SER A 5 26.07 -23.30 -3.56
CA SER A 5 26.46 -22.61 -2.34
C SER A 5 26.72 -21.12 -2.57
N ARG A 6 26.36 -20.31 -1.55
CA ARG A 6 26.99 -19.03 -1.15
C ARG A 6 26.25 -17.74 -1.55
N ILE A 7 25.24 -17.38 -0.76
CA ILE A 7 25.11 -16.02 -0.20
C ILE A 7 24.94 -16.19 1.32
N THR A 8 25.94 -15.73 2.07
CA THR A 8 25.96 -15.76 3.53
C THR A 8 25.47 -14.43 4.09
N LYS A 9 24.53 -14.53 5.03
CA LYS A 9 24.19 -13.57 6.09
C LYS A 9 23.47 -12.27 5.70
N ASP A 10 22.42 -12.06 6.49
CA ASP A 10 21.81 -10.79 6.91
C ASP A 10 20.77 -10.15 5.97
N CYS A 11 19.57 -10.00 6.56
CA CYS A 11 18.42 -9.28 6.06
C CYS A 11 17.72 -9.90 4.84
N ILE A 12 16.60 -10.59 5.08
CA ILE A 12 15.31 -10.30 4.43
C ILE A 12 14.28 -10.98 5.33
N PHE A 13 13.64 -10.19 6.19
CA PHE A 13 12.31 -10.53 6.66
C PHE A 13 11.46 -10.68 5.39
N LEU A 14 11.12 -11.90 5.00
CA LEU A 14 10.04 -12.15 4.05
C LEU A 14 8.80 -11.49 4.67
N TRP A 15 8.47 -10.28 4.22
CA TRP A 15 7.24 -9.60 4.61
C TRP A 15 6.09 -10.52 4.21
N LYS A 16 5.54 -11.25 5.19
CA LYS A 16 4.38 -12.14 5.00
C LYS A 16 3.09 -11.38 4.63
N GLY A 17 3.16 -10.06 4.47
CA GLY A 17 2.01 -9.19 4.27
C GLY A 17 1.93 -8.49 2.92
N LEU A 18 2.75 -8.83 1.92
CA LEU A 18 2.61 -8.24 0.59
C LEU A 18 1.38 -8.81 -0.12
N SER A 19 0.43 -7.95 -0.45
CA SER A 19 -0.74 -8.26 -1.26
C SER A 19 -0.48 -7.93 -2.73
N ALA A 20 -1.25 -8.56 -3.63
CA ALA A 20 -1.18 -8.24 -5.05
C ALA A 20 -1.58 -6.77 -5.30
N LEU A 21 -0.85 -6.10 -6.20
CA LEU A 21 -1.26 -4.82 -6.73
C LEU A 21 -2.40 -5.05 -7.74
N THR A 22 -3.45 -4.26 -7.61
CA THR A 22 -4.65 -4.35 -8.44
C THR A 22 -5.34 -3.00 -8.50
N ASP A 23 -6.07 -2.76 -9.58
CA ASP A 23 -6.91 -1.58 -9.79
C ASP A 23 -8.36 -1.81 -9.29
N SER A 24 -8.64 -3.01 -8.77
CA SER A 24 -9.92 -3.37 -8.14
C SER A 24 -10.05 -2.75 -6.74
N PRO A 25 -10.98 -1.80 -6.51
CA PRO A 25 -11.20 -1.21 -5.19
C PRO A 25 -11.56 -2.23 -4.10
N GLU A 26 -12.27 -3.30 -4.45
CA GLU A 26 -12.69 -4.37 -3.53
C GLU A 26 -11.54 -5.17 -2.91
N ALA A 27 -10.33 -5.07 -3.48
CA ALA A 27 -9.14 -5.72 -2.92
C ALA A 27 -8.59 -5.00 -1.68
N PHE A 28 -8.97 -3.74 -1.47
CA PHE A 28 -8.49 -2.88 -0.39
C PHE A 28 -9.53 -2.84 0.73
N GLN A 29 -9.20 -3.44 1.88
CA GLN A 29 -10.10 -3.51 3.04
C GLN A 29 -9.58 -2.65 4.19
N PRO A 30 -10.47 -2.26 5.13
CA PRO A 30 -10.09 -1.44 6.26
C PRO A 30 -8.91 -2.05 7.04
N GLY A 31 -7.89 -1.23 7.31
CA GLY A 31 -6.66 -1.63 7.99
C GLY A 31 -5.49 -1.97 7.05
N ASP A 32 -5.72 -2.08 5.74
CA ASP A 32 -4.62 -2.24 4.79
C ASP A 32 -3.73 -1.02 4.75
N VAL A 33 -2.43 -1.26 4.53
CA VAL A 33 -1.45 -0.22 4.29
C VAL A 33 -1.16 -0.18 2.79
N VAL A 34 -1.23 1.01 2.22
CA VAL A 34 -0.93 1.24 0.81
C VAL A 34 0.23 2.23 0.72
N SER A 35 1.18 1.97 -0.18
CA SER A 35 2.25 2.89 -0.51
C SER A 35 2.13 3.37 -1.94
N TRP A 36 2.50 4.63 -2.17
CA TRP A 36 2.46 5.29 -3.47
C TRP A 36 3.80 5.92 -3.84
N ASN A 37 3.94 6.23 -5.12
CA ASN A 37 4.87 7.22 -5.65
C ASN A 37 4.05 8.42 -6.17
N LEU A 38 4.16 9.57 -5.50
CA LEU A 38 3.27 10.72 -5.73
C LEU A 38 3.54 11.47 -7.05
N ASP A 39 4.80 11.55 -7.46
CA ASP A 39 5.25 12.45 -8.52
C ASP A 39 6.00 11.73 -9.65
N ASN A 40 6.05 10.39 -9.62
CA ASN A 40 6.87 9.56 -10.49
C ASN A 40 8.37 9.91 -10.44
N ARG A 41 8.81 10.75 -9.50
CA ARG A 41 10.21 11.11 -9.25
C ARG A 41 10.75 10.44 -7.99
N GLY A 42 9.94 9.60 -7.34
CA GLY A 42 10.35 8.78 -6.21
C GLY A 42 9.85 9.30 -4.87
N THR A 43 9.01 10.33 -4.84
CA THR A 43 8.39 10.80 -3.59
C THR A 43 7.45 9.71 -3.08
N THR A 44 7.94 8.94 -2.12
CA THR A 44 7.22 7.82 -1.52
C THR A 44 6.24 8.33 -0.50
N HIS A 45 5.02 7.80 -0.52
CA HIS A 45 3.97 8.17 0.41
C HIS A 45 3.22 6.94 0.89
N ILE A 46 2.64 7.01 2.09
CA ILE A 46 1.91 5.89 2.69
C ILE A 46 0.56 6.35 3.25
N GLY A 47 -0.35 5.39 3.38
CA GLY A 47 -1.68 5.61 3.91
C GLY A 47 -2.32 4.30 4.31
N ILE A 48 -3.41 4.43 5.05
CA ILE A 48 -4.15 3.30 5.60
C ILE A 48 -5.57 3.37 5.05
N VAL A 49 -6.08 2.23 4.60
CA VAL A 49 -7.48 2.09 4.18
C VAL A 49 -8.36 2.22 5.42
N SER A 50 -9.24 3.22 5.42
CA SER A 50 -10.16 3.47 6.53
C SER A 50 -11.37 2.53 6.48
N ASN A 51 -12.20 2.57 7.52
CA ASN A 51 -13.53 1.94 7.51
C ASN A 51 -14.64 2.88 7.00
N LYS A 52 -14.30 4.02 6.40
CA LYS A 52 -15.27 4.97 5.86
C LYS A 52 -15.48 4.69 4.38
N TRP A 53 -16.71 4.35 4.02
CA TRP A 53 -17.10 4.03 2.65
C TRP A 53 -17.50 5.28 1.87
N ASN A 54 -16.98 5.44 0.66
CA ASN A 54 -17.47 6.39 -0.33
C ASN A 54 -18.44 5.67 -1.29
N ALA A 55 -19.73 5.96 -1.17
CA ALA A 55 -20.75 5.34 -2.02
C ALA A 55 -20.67 5.76 -3.49
N ALA A 56 -20.18 6.97 -3.79
CA ALA A 56 -20.09 7.46 -5.17
C ALA A 56 -18.94 6.82 -5.94
N ALA A 57 -17.84 6.52 -5.26
CA ALA A 57 -16.66 5.88 -5.86
C ALA A 57 -16.60 4.37 -5.62
N GLU A 58 -17.54 3.82 -4.85
CA GLU A 58 -17.62 2.40 -4.48
C GLU A 58 -16.30 1.86 -3.86
N ARG A 59 -15.70 2.63 -2.93
CA ARG A 59 -14.47 2.22 -2.25
C ARG A 59 -14.30 2.87 -0.87
N TYR A 60 -13.38 2.35 -0.08
CA TYR A 60 -13.00 2.96 1.21
C TYR A 60 -12.11 4.18 1.02
N LEU A 61 -12.30 5.19 1.89
CA LEU A 61 -11.44 6.37 1.95
C LEU A 61 -10.08 6.03 2.57
N ILE A 62 -9.07 6.84 2.23
CA ILE A 62 -7.70 6.69 2.69
C ILE A 62 -7.40 7.69 3.79
N ILE A 63 -6.87 7.20 4.91
CA ILE A 63 -6.22 8.02 5.92
C ILE A 63 -4.76 8.19 5.50
N HIS A 64 -4.33 9.42 5.31
CA HIS A 64 -2.94 9.75 5.00
C HIS A 64 -2.60 11.12 5.57
N ASN A 65 -1.31 11.47 5.62
CA ASN A 65 -0.88 12.79 6.06
C ASN A 65 0.06 13.38 5.02
N ILE A 66 -0.39 14.44 4.34
CA ILE A 66 0.42 15.16 3.36
C ILE A 66 0.21 16.66 3.53
N GLY A 67 1.32 17.41 3.66
CA GLY A 67 1.27 18.85 3.88
C GLY A 67 0.58 19.22 5.21
N SER A 68 -0.66 19.74 5.12
CA SER A 68 -1.43 20.36 6.22
C SER A 68 -2.02 19.38 7.25
N GLY A 69 -1.37 18.24 7.49
CA GLY A 69 -1.79 17.26 8.50
C GLY A 69 -2.57 16.06 7.95
N ALA A 70 -3.15 15.29 8.87
CA ALA A 70 -3.89 14.08 8.55
C ALA A 70 -5.19 14.40 7.81
N ARG A 71 -5.46 13.66 6.74
CA ARG A 71 -6.60 13.77 5.85
C ARG A 71 -7.27 12.41 5.68
N LEU A 72 -8.58 12.44 5.45
CA LEU A 72 -9.39 11.31 5.05
C LEU A 72 -10.00 11.62 3.68
N GLU A 73 -9.41 11.10 2.61
CA GLU A 73 -9.74 11.48 1.24
C GLU A 73 -9.80 10.25 0.31
N ASP A 74 -10.51 10.40 -0.81
CA ASP A 74 -10.58 9.40 -1.86
C ASP A 74 -9.41 9.57 -2.84
N ARG A 75 -8.24 9.04 -2.44
CA ARG A 75 -6.98 9.18 -3.20
C ARG A 75 -6.32 7.83 -3.51
N LEU A 76 -7.04 6.72 -3.32
CA LEU A 76 -6.49 5.37 -3.42
C LEU A 76 -5.80 5.11 -4.77
N PHE A 77 -6.41 5.57 -5.87
CA PHE A 77 -5.93 5.38 -7.24
C PHE A 77 -5.47 6.68 -7.92
N GLU A 78 -5.35 7.77 -7.17
CA GLU A 78 -4.89 9.04 -7.73
C GLU A 78 -3.38 9.05 -8.00
N TRP A 79 -2.62 8.30 -7.19
CA TRP A 79 -1.18 8.16 -7.33
C TRP A 79 -0.82 6.72 -7.68
N LYS A 80 0.39 6.54 -8.23
CA LYS A 80 0.88 5.21 -8.60
C LYS A 80 1.12 4.39 -7.34
N ILE A 81 0.33 3.33 -7.16
CA ILE A 81 0.53 2.37 -6.07
C ILE A 81 1.86 1.63 -6.30
N SER A 82 2.72 1.66 -5.29
CA SER A 82 4.02 0.97 -5.27
C SER A 82 4.01 -0.26 -4.35
N GLY A 83 3.03 -0.37 -3.46
CA GLY A 83 2.90 -1.47 -2.52
C GLY A 83 1.51 -1.52 -1.88
N HIS A 84 1.05 -2.73 -1.61
CA HIS A 84 -0.20 -3.00 -0.91
C HIS A 84 0.08 -4.07 0.13
N TYR A 85 -0.26 -3.80 1.39
CA TYR A 85 0.12 -4.66 2.49
C TYR A 85 -1.01 -4.90 3.48
N ARG A 86 -1.12 -6.15 3.94
CA ARG A 86 -2.00 -6.58 5.02
C ARG A 86 -1.24 -7.48 5.99
N TYR A 87 -1.40 -7.26 7.28
CA TYR A 87 -0.88 -8.15 8.32
C TYR A 87 -2.01 -9.05 8.84
N PHE A 88 -1.70 -10.33 9.11
CA PHE A 88 -2.62 -11.35 9.62
C PHE A 88 -2.10 -11.93 10.93
#